data_AF-A0A2W4ITB3-F1
#
_entry.id   AF-A0A2W4ITB3-F1
#
_cell.length_a   1.000
_cell.length_b   1.000
_cell.length_c   1.000
_cell.angle_alpha   90.00
_cell.angle_beta   90.00
_cell.angle_gamma   90.00
#
_symmetry.space_group_name_H-M   'P 1'
#
loop_
_entity.id
_entity.type
_entity.pdbx_description
1 polymer ?
#
loop_
_entity_poly.entity_id
_entity_poly.type
_entity_poly.pdbx_seq_one_letter_code
_entity_poly.pdbx_strand_id
1 'polypeptide(L)'
;MATTISPVEDFWRGATETEAFRLFEQLDKTDPDNKELADSAEDLLAIMSDSSEQKRIEIANRIVKGGKPDLGIANLVLARATNNLADKEKHYRAAQQNTTDQQFKALGNAGVRVKADSLCAAITQEFADVLWRNGKQDAAIKELQELQSNATLLWLNQDILDGLFASLTTYLICANKTTEARNELERDPAPLAHWYYLNALVKFKEMGDCIQSRSALSVALNDSVMIAVILTDERDEMDEDEQIDAESLLTDWDEQFAQITMPAWKQTPGALEWLSKIFDTKHLLYGAEEVQDEIRFKKWQREMELADTHLRREDFKSTKKAFKTALREADMLNDGGDMFLLTAKMLGAVLLEAGESLGDMKTIFEKKVAWLDKQQSDDFESLFNSYSNFAKTAFELGMHKDAVTLAKKAIEHYEKSIENGSEKLDYFYCSECLYIFAVLQCREENFEEAERAFSKLVGMQEEFLGKNAVDLAESLIGLRLCLHKLKRHDEEKVVHERLLELDPNFDADDETEFVCDAIPVESK
;
A
#
# COMPACT_ATOMS: atom_id res chain seq x y z
N MET A 1 47.63 16.49 22.66
CA MET A 1 47.12 17.27 23.80
C MET A 1 45.87 16.54 24.28
N ALA A 2 45.90 16.01 25.49
CA ALA A 2 44.76 15.30 26.07
C ALA A 2 43.62 16.30 26.27
N THR A 3 42.50 16.10 25.58
CA THR A 3 41.23 16.74 25.90
C THR A 3 40.82 16.23 27.28
N THR A 4 40.96 17.08 28.30
CA THR A 4 40.36 16.87 29.61
C THR A 4 38.84 16.89 29.43
N ILE A 5 38.25 15.71 29.29
CA ILE A 5 36.83 15.46 29.49
C ILE A 5 36.55 15.79 30.96
N SER A 6 35.49 16.56 31.23
CA SER A 6 35.14 16.95 32.60
C SER A 6 34.80 15.70 33.41
N PRO A 7 35.18 15.59 34.70
CA PRO A 7 34.77 14.47 35.57
C PRO A 7 33.25 14.26 35.66
N VAL A 8 32.49 15.28 35.26
CA VAL A 8 31.03 15.27 35.18
C VAL A 8 30.53 14.46 33.97
N GLU A 9 31.18 14.56 32.81
CA GLU A 9 30.76 13.87 31.57
C GLU A 9 30.90 12.34 31.66
N ASP A 10 31.89 11.82 32.40
CA ASP A 10 32.06 10.38 32.62
C ASP A 10 31.03 9.80 33.60
N PHE A 11 30.44 10.63 34.47
CA PHE A 11 29.47 10.21 35.48
C PHE A 11 28.07 9.93 34.87
N TRP A 12 27.60 10.80 33.97
CA TRP A 12 26.27 10.68 33.36
C TRP A 12 26.11 9.43 32.48
N ARG A 13 27.21 8.90 31.92
CA ARG A 13 27.21 7.69 31.07
C ARG A 13 26.92 6.38 31.81
N GLY A 14 26.85 6.39 33.15
CA GLY A 14 26.57 5.20 33.97
C GLY A 14 25.67 5.43 35.19
N ALA A 15 25.12 6.64 35.34
CA ALA A 15 24.27 7.00 36.48
C ALA A 15 22.84 6.49 36.31
N THR A 16 22.22 6.03 37.41
CA THR A 16 20.79 5.74 37.43
C THR A 16 19.96 7.04 37.42
N GLU A 17 18.71 6.99 36.93
CA GLU A 17 17.80 8.16 36.87
C GLU A 17 17.72 8.91 38.21
N THR A 18 17.78 8.18 39.33
CA THR A 18 17.70 8.74 40.68
C THR A 18 18.98 9.49 41.09
N GLU A 19 20.15 8.98 40.71
CA GLU A 19 21.45 9.60 41.01
C GLU A 19 21.65 10.87 40.19
N ALA A 20 21.32 10.78 38.90
CA ALA A 20 21.30 11.86 37.93
C ALA A 20 20.39 13.02 38.39
N PHE A 21 19.16 12.71 38.82
CA PHE A 21 18.21 13.71 39.33
C PHE A 21 18.71 14.40 40.61
N ARG A 22 19.30 13.64 41.54
CA ARG A 22 19.83 14.19 42.79
C ARG A 22 20.98 15.16 42.57
N LEU A 23 21.85 14.87 41.61
CA LEU A 23 22.95 15.76 41.21
C LEU A 23 22.43 17.03 40.55
N PHE A 24 21.44 16.92 39.68
CA PHE A 24 20.77 18.09 39.11
C PHE A 24 20.16 18.99 40.19
N GLU A 25 19.42 18.43 41.17
CA GLU A 25 18.87 19.24 42.28
C GLU A 25 19.96 19.89 43.15
N GLN A 26 21.13 19.26 43.29
CA GLN A 26 22.24 19.83 44.05
C GLN A 26 22.88 20.99 43.30
N LEU A 27 23.09 20.84 41.99
CA LEU A 27 23.65 21.89 41.13
C LEU A 27 22.67 23.08 40.97
N ASP A 28 21.37 22.81 40.84
CA ASP A 28 20.30 23.83 40.75
C ASP A 28 20.22 24.68 42.02
N LYS A 29 20.50 24.09 43.19
CA LYS A 29 20.50 24.79 44.48
C LYS A 29 21.74 25.64 44.72
N THR A 30 22.87 25.31 44.10
CA THR A 30 24.17 25.93 44.41
C THR A 30 24.57 27.00 43.40
N ASP A 31 24.24 26.84 42.11
CA ASP A 31 24.54 27.82 41.07
C ASP A 31 23.53 27.72 39.90
N PRO A 32 22.39 28.44 39.99
CA PRO A 32 21.31 28.35 39.00
C PRO A 32 21.70 28.84 37.59
N ASP A 33 22.72 29.69 37.50
CA ASP A 33 23.20 30.27 36.23
C ASP A 33 24.36 29.43 35.63
N ASN A 34 24.77 28.33 36.29
CA ASN A 34 25.90 27.51 35.86
C ASN A 34 25.69 26.96 34.45
N LYS A 35 26.70 27.12 33.59
CA LYS A 35 26.71 26.55 32.24
C LYS A 35 26.64 25.02 32.26
N GLU A 36 27.32 24.39 33.22
CA GLU A 36 27.33 22.92 33.42
C GLU A 36 25.97 22.35 33.84
N LEU A 37 25.11 23.15 34.47
CA LEU A 37 23.75 22.74 34.85
C LEU A 37 22.88 22.49 33.62
N ALA A 38 23.07 23.25 32.54
CA ALA A 38 22.30 23.08 31.31
C ALA A 38 22.70 21.83 30.54
N ASP A 39 24.02 21.60 30.39
CA ASP A 39 24.55 20.41 29.73
C ASP A 39 24.17 19.13 30.52
N SER A 40 24.27 19.18 31.86
CA SER A 40 23.83 18.10 32.76
C SER A 40 22.32 17.84 32.72
N ALA A 41 21.52 18.87 32.39
CA ALA A 41 20.07 18.74 32.32
C ALA A 41 19.59 18.16 30.98
N GLU A 42 20.31 18.38 29.87
CA GLU A 42 20.06 17.66 28.61
C GLU A 42 20.33 16.17 28.78
N ASP A 43 21.47 15.81 29.38
CA ASP A 43 21.81 14.42 29.68
C ASP A 43 20.78 13.78 30.61
N LEU A 44 20.33 14.49 31.65
CA LEU A 44 19.26 14.04 32.54
C LEU A 44 17.94 13.83 31.79
N LEU A 45 17.50 14.79 30.98
CA LEU A 45 16.25 14.67 30.22
C LEU A 45 16.30 13.54 29.19
N ALA A 46 17.47 13.24 28.62
CA ALA A 46 17.68 12.17 27.65
C ALA A 46 17.61 10.76 28.27
N ILE A 47 17.98 10.60 29.54
CA ILE A 47 17.97 9.30 30.24
C ILE A 47 16.71 9.06 31.08
N MET A 48 15.90 10.08 31.35
CA MET A 48 14.69 9.97 32.16
C MET A 48 13.59 9.20 31.42
N SER A 49 13.07 8.15 32.06
CA SER A 49 11.99 7.31 31.54
C SER A 49 10.63 8.01 31.47
N ASP A 50 9.71 7.44 30.69
CA ASP A 50 8.34 7.97 30.56
C ASP A 50 7.55 7.97 31.87
N SER A 51 7.93 7.10 32.81
CA SER A 51 7.34 7.05 34.15
C SER A 51 7.60 8.29 35.02
N SER A 52 8.51 9.18 34.60
CA SER A 52 8.87 10.42 35.29
C SER A 52 8.44 11.70 34.52
N GLU A 53 7.44 11.60 33.64
CA GLU A 53 6.96 12.70 32.78
C GLU A 53 6.79 14.04 33.51
N GLN A 54 6.08 14.05 34.64
CA GLN A 54 5.80 15.27 35.39
C GLN A 54 7.08 15.96 35.90
N LYS A 55 8.10 15.18 36.25
CA LYS A 55 9.42 15.68 36.65
C LYS A 55 10.21 16.18 35.45
N ARG A 56 10.14 15.49 34.29
CA ARG A 56 10.75 15.96 33.03
C ARG A 56 10.20 17.33 32.64
N ILE A 57 8.88 17.53 32.75
CA ILE A 57 8.22 18.81 32.48
C ILE A 57 8.68 19.90 33.46
N GLU A 58 8.81 19.57 34.74
CA GLU A 58 9.27 20.54 35.75
C GLU A 58 10.71 21.01 35.47
N ILE A 59 11.62 20.06 35.19
CA ILE A 59 13.01 20.34 34.82
C ILE A 59 13.05 21.20 33.55
N ALA A 60 12.35 20.78 32.49
CA ALA A 60 12.32 21.51 31.23
C ALA A 60 11.79 22.95 31.39
N ASN A 61 10.76 23.15 32.21
CA ASN A 61 10.23 24.49 32.53
C ASN A 61 11.24 25.37 33.26
N ARG A 62 12.01 24.81 34.20
CA ARG A 62 13.05 25.55 34.93
C ARG A 62 14.16 25.99 33.99
N ILE A 63 14.60 25.09 33.11
CA ILE A 63 15.64 25.37 32.09
C ILE A 63 15.22 26.52 31.17
N VAL A 64 14.02 26.45 30.59
CA VAL A 64 13.54 27.48 29.65
C VAL A 64 13.30 28.81 30.36
N LYS A 65 12.84 28.82 31.62
CA LYS A 65 12.67 30.04 32.43
C LYS A 65 14.01 30.66 32.86
N GLY A 66 15.05 29.86 33.04
CA GLY A 66 16.40 30.28 33.42
C GLY A 66 17.19 30.99 32.30
N GLY A 67 16.55 31.35 31.18
CA GLY A 67 17.18 32.14 30.12
C GLY A 67 18.03 31.34 29.14
N LYS A 68 17.89 30.00 29.12
CA LYS A 68 18.51 29.12 28.11
C LYS A 68 17.44 28.47 27.22
N PRO A 69 16.67 29.27 26.44
CA PRO A 69 15.61 28.77 25.56
C PRO A 69 16.14 27.97 24.37
N ASP A 70 17.45 27.98 24.14
CA ASP A 70 18.10 27.33 23.00
C ASP A 70 18.34 25.84 23.25
N LEU A 71 17.77 25.19 24.27
CA LEU A 71 18.00 23.76 24.59
C LEU A 71 16.90 22.89 23.97
N GLY A 72 17.28 22.04 23.01
CA GLY A 72 16.38 21.40 22.07
C GLY A 72 15.49 20.35 22.73
N ILE A 73 16.08 19.51 23.61
CA ILE A 73 15.36 18.46 24.33
C ILE A 73 14.36 19.05 25.34
N ALA A 74 14.74 20.11 26.05
CA ALA A 74 13.85 20.77 27.01
C ALA A 74 12.62 21.37 26.30
N ASN A 75 12.82 22.05 25.17
CA ASN A 75 11.69 22.55 24.38
C ASN A 75 10.86 21.42 23.79
N LEU A 76 11.46 20.32 23.34
CA LEU A 76 10.71 19.15 22.85
C LEU A 76 9.81 18.56 23.94
N VAL A 77 10.32 18.40 25.16
CA VAL A 77 9.52 17.93 26.31
C VAL A 77 8.34 18.87 26.58
N LEU A 78 8.57 20.18 26.59
CA LEU A 78 7.50 21.17 26.80
C LEU A 78 6.49 21.20 25.65
N ALA A 79 6.96 21.05 24.41
CA ALA A 79 6.10 21.02 23.22
C ALA A 79 5.13 19.83 23.24
N ARG A 80 5.61 18.64 23.64
CA ARG A 80 4.79 17.44 23.77
C ARG A 80 3.82 17.51 24.95
N ALA A 81 4.22 18.17 26.05
CA ALA A 81 3.43 18.27 27.29
C ALA A 81 2.33 19.33 27.26
N THR A 82 2.50 20.44 26.54
CA THR A 82 1.51 21.53 26.52
C THR A 82 0.34 21.21 25.61
N ASN A 83 -0.89 21.54 26.02
CA ASN A 83 -2.08 21.44 25.16
C ASN A 83 -2.39 22.74 24.39
N ASN A 84 -1.66 23.83 24.66
CA ASN A 84 -1.83 25.11 23.97
C ASN A 84 -1.04 25.11 22.67
N LEU A 85 -1.72 25.21 21.53
CA LEU A 85 -1.07 25.14 20.21
C LEU A 85 -0.09 26.30 19.92
N ALA A 86 -0.28 27.48 20.50
CA ALA A 86 0.65 28.60 20.33
C ALA A 86 1.95 28.36 21.11
N ASP A 87 1.83 27.81 22.32
CA ASP A 87 3.00 27.40 23.11
C ASP A 87 3.70 26.18 22.47
N LYS A 88 2.93 25.22 21.93
CA LYS A 88 3.49 24.11 21.12
C LYS A 88 4.33 24.64 19.98
N GLU A 89 3.79 25.54 19.16
CA GLU A 89 4.52 26.10 18.01
C GLU A 89 5.82 26.78 18.44
N LYS A 90 5.77 27.58 19.51
CA LYS A 90 6.94 28.26 20.05
C LYS A 90 8.02 27.26 20.49
N HIS A 91 7.63 26.21 21.20
CA HIS A 91 8.56 25.21 21.70
C HIS A 91 9.11 24.32 20.59
N TYR A 92 8.29 23.84 19.64
CA TYR A 92 8.79 23.08 18.49
C TYR A 92 9.75 23.90 17.61
N ARG A 93 9.46 25.18 17.37
CA ARG A 93 10.38 26.07 16.63
C ARG A 93 11.74 26.19 17.34
N ALA A 94 11.74 26.34 18.67
CA ALA A 94 12.97 26.40 19.45
C ALA A 94 13.71 25.05 19.47
N ALA A 95 12.98 23.93 19.51
CA ALA A 95 13.56 22.59 19.45
C ALA A 95 14.26 22.35 18.11
N GLN A 96 13.57 22.61 16.99
CA GLN A 96 14.07 22.40 15.63
C GLN A 96 15.36 23.22 15.37
N GLN A 97 15.39 24.50 15.78
CA GLN A 97 16.56 25.38 15.59
C GLN A 97 17.82 24.83 16.25
N ASN A 98 17.72 24.28 17.48
CA ASN A 98 18.90 23.71 18.15
C ASN A 98 19.28 22.34 17.58
N THR A 99 18.32 21.50 17.19
CA THR A 99 18.64 20.20 16.57
C THR A 99 19.48 20.39 15.30
N THR A 100 19.20 21.42 14.49
CA THR A 100 20.03 21.80 13.34
C THR A 100 21.47 22.17 13.76
N ASP A 101 21.64 22.95 14.83
CA ASP A 101 22.96 23.35 15.35
C ASP A 101 23.76 22.16 15.93
N GLN A 102 23.07 21.18 16.53
CA GLN A 102 23.70 19.94 17.02
C GLN A 102 24.09 18.99 15.88
N GLN A 103 23.30 18.89 14.82
CA GLN A 103 23.66 18.13 13.60
C GLN A 103 24.96 18.64 12.97
N PHE A 104 25.16 19.96 12.91
CA PHE A 104 26.42 20.56 12.44
C PHE A 104 27.62 20.21 13.32
N LYS A 105 27.43 20.01 14.63
CA LYS A 105 28.51 19.65 15.56
C LYS A 105 28.83 18.14 15.57
N ALA A 106 27.88 17.29 15.18
CA ALA A 106 28.03 15.83 15.13
C ALA A 106 28.82 15.31 13.90
N LEU A 107 29.39 16.20 13.08
CA LEU A 107 30.28 15.89 11.95
C LEU A 107 31.56 15.15 12.42
N GLY A 108 31.46 13.85 12.65
CA GLY A 108 32.57 12.99 13.06
C GLY A 108 32.21 11.58 13.53
N ASN A 109 30.94 11.28 13.84
CA ASN A 109 30.51 9.94 14.27
C ASN A 109 29.19 9.51 13.58
N ALA A 110 29.28 8.48 12.72
CA ALA A 110 28.16 8.03 11.90
C ALA A 110 26.95 7.53 12.71
N GLY A 111 27.15 6.80 13.82
CA GLY A 111 26.04 6.26 14.61
C GLY A 111 25.27 7.31 15.42
N VAL A 112 25.95 8.37 15.86
CA VAL A 112 25.33 9.53 16.53
C VAL A 112 24.56 10.38 15.53
N ARG A 113 25.09 10.51 14.30
CA ARG A 113 24.46 11.24 13.21
C ARG A 113 23.11 10.64 12.81
N VAL A 114 23.03 9.32 12.57
CA VAL A 114 21.76 8.66 12.20
C VAL A 114 20.65 8.91 13.22
N LYS A 115 20.95 8.79 14.53
CA LYS A 115 19.97 9.04 15.59
C LYS A 115 19.52 10.51 15.64
N ALA A 116 20.45 11.44 15.44
CA ALA A 116 20.13 12.87 15.41
C ALA A 116 19.26 13.23 14.20
N ASP A 117 19.53 12.62 13.04
CA ASP A 117 18.80 12.84 11.80
C ASP A 117 17.36 12.29 11.89
N SER A 118 17.17 11.09 12.44
CA SER A 118 15.83 10.53 12.72
C SER A 118 15.04 11.40 13.72
N LEU A 119 15.68 11.89 14.79
CA LEU A 119 15.02 12.76 15.76
C LEU A 119 14.63 14.11 15.12
N CYS A 120 15.49 14.66 14.26
CA CYS A 120 15.20 15.90 13.52
C CYS A 120 13.98 15.74 12.60
N ALA A 121 13.88 14.61 11.90
CA ALA A 121 12.74 14.29 11.06
C ALA A 121 11.44 14.22 11.87
N ALA A 122 11.44 13.49 13.01
CA ALA A 122 10.28 13.38 13.89
C ALA A 122 9.85 14.75 14.46
N ILE A 123 10.79 15.58 14.92
CA ILE A 123 10.50 16.94 15.40
C ILE A 123 9.86 17.78 14.28
N THR A 124 10.37 17.68 13.06
CA THR A 124 9.86 18.46 11.92
C THR A 124 8.44 18.01 11.53
N GLN A 125 8.16 16.70 11.54
CA GLN A 125 6.81 16.17 11.30
C GLN A 125 5.82 16.61 12.39
N GLU A 126 6.18 16.48 13.68
CA GLU A 126 5.34 16.95 14.79
C GLU A 126 5.10 18.47 14.72
N PHE A 127 6.13 19.24 14.34
CA PHE A 127 6.01 20.68 14.18
C PHE A 127 5.07 21.06 13.03
N ALA A 128 5.15 20.35 11.91
CA ALA A 128 4.25 20.53 10.77
C ALA A 128 2.79 20.27 11.17
N ASP A 129 2.49 19.24 11.98
CA ASP A 129 1.14 19.01 12.51
C ASP A 129 0.63 20.18 13.36
N VAL A 130 1.49 20.71 14.23
CA VAL A 130 1.13 21.87 15.04
C VAL A 130 0.87 23.10 14.18
N LEU A 131 1.70 23.36 13.16
CA LEU A 131 1.48 24.45 12.21
C LEU A 131 0.17 24.28 11.44
N TRP A 132 -0.11 23.06 10.98
CA TRP A 132 -1.34 22.71 10.28
C TRP A 132 -2.57 23.01 11.15
N ARG A 133 -2.56 22.54 12.40
CA ARG A 133 -3.63 22.77 13.39
C ARG A 133 -3.78 24.23 13.81
N ASN A 134 -2.70 25.02 13.71
CA ASN A 134 -2.73 26.48 13.88
C ASN A 134 -3.24 27.24 12.64
N GLY A 135 -3.68 26.53 11.59
CA GLY A 135 -4.16 27.13 10.34
C GLY A 135 -3.04 27.68 9.44
N LYS A 136 -1.77 27.38 9.75
CA LYS A 136 -0.60 27.78 8.95
C LYS A 136 -0.24 26.70 7.94
N GLN A 137 -1.19 26.34 7.08
CA GLN A 137 -1.10 25.22 6.14
C GLN A 137 0.12 25.30 5.21
N ASP A 138 0.37 26.46 4.61
CA ASP A 138 1.54 26.65 3.72
C ASP A 138 2.87 26.47 4.45
N ALA A 139 2.96 26.90 5.71
CA ALA A 139 4.16 26.73 6.51
C ALA A 139 4.37 25.25 6.84
N ALA A 140 3.31 24.53 7.24
CA ALA A 140 3.38 23.09 7.52
C ALA A 140 3.85 22.29 6.30
N ILE A 141 3.27 22.55 5.12
CA ILE A 141 3.68 21.89 3.87
C ILE A 141 5.14 22.19 3.55
N LYS A 142 5.57 23.45 3.71
CA LYS A 142 6.94 23.85 3.44
C LYS A 142 7.96 23.13 4.34
N GLU A 143 7.67 22.98 5.63
CA GLU A 143 8.54 22.22 6.56
C GLU A 143 8.74 20.77 6.09
N LEU A 144 7.66 20.10 5.67
CA LEU A 144 7.73 18.73 5.17
C LEU A 144 8.47 18.62 3.82
N GLN A 145 8.27 19.58 2.91
CA GLN A 145 9.00 19.66 1.63
C GLN A 145 10.50 19.90 1.82
N GLU A 146 10.88 20.74 2.79
CA GLU A 146 12.28 20.99 3.15
C GLU A 146 12.93 19.74 3.76
N LEU A 147 12.22 19.02 4.64
CA LEU A 147 12.69 17.75 5.19
C LEU A 147 12.91 16.71 4.08
N GLN A 148 11.94 16.57 3.18
CA GLN A 148 12.01 15.65 2.05
C GLN A 148 13.18 15.97 1.11
N SER A 149 13.39 17.24 0.78
CA SER A 149 14.51 17.68 -0.07
C SER A 149 15.87 17.33 0.53
N ASN A 150 15.94 17.20 1.87
CA ASN A 150 17.15 16.84 2.60
C ASN A 150 17.23 15.35 2.98
N ALA A 151 16.22 14.53 2.64
CA ALA A 151 16.12 13.14 3.08
C ALA A 151 17.39 12.31 2.75
N THR A 152 17.92 12.45 1.54
CA THR A 152 19.15 11.74 1.11
C THR A 152 20.40 12.19 1.88
N LEU A 153 20.45 13.45 2.33
CA LEU A 153 21.55 13.97 3.15
C LEU A 153 21.47 13.51 4.61
N LEU A 154 20.24 13.25 5.08
CA LEU A 154 19.92 12.86 6.46
C LEU A 154 19.93 11.35 6.71
N TRP A 155 20.10 10.52 5.67
CA TRP A 155 20.18 9.05 5.81
C TRP A 155 18.99 8.49 6.60
N LEU A 156 17.80 9.05 6.35
CA LEU A 156 16.57 8.63 7.02
C LEU A 156 16.25 7.17 6.65
N ASN A 157 15.72 6.41 7.62
CA ASN A 157 15.20 5.07 7.37
C ASN A 157 13.87 5.14 6.60
N GLN A 158 13.51 4.03 5.96
CA GLN A 158 12.33 3.95 5.10
C GLN A 158 11.03 4.31 5.84
N ASP A 159 10.85 3.84 7.08
CA ASP A 159 9.65 4.13 7.87
C ASP A 159 9.39 5.64 8.04
N ILE A 160 10.45 6.44 8.22
CA ILE A 160 10.32 7.91 8.33
C ILE A 160 9.97 8.51 6.97
N LEU A 161 10.52 7.97 5.88
CA LEU A 161 10.23 8.42 4.52
C LEU A 161 8.77 8.12 4.15
N ASP A 162 8.26 6.95 4.49
CA ASP A 162 6.87 6.54 4.25
C ASP A 162 5.90 7.42 5.06
N GLY A 163 6.23 7.68 6.34
CA GLY A 163 5.54 8.64 7.21
C GLY A 163 5.50 10.06 6.65
N LEU A 164 6.63 10.53 6.12
CA LEU A 164 6.77 11.85 5.51
C LEU A 164 5.95 11.96 4.22
N PHE A 165 6.05 10.96 3.35
CA PHE A 165 5.29 10.86 2.11
C PHE A 165 3.77 10.89 2.37
N ALA A 166 3.29 10.07 3.31
CA ALA A 166 1.87 10.03 3.67
C ALA A 166 1.38 11.37 4.23
N SER A 167 2.16 11.99 5.14
CA SER A 167 1.80 13.26 5.77
C SER A 167 1.80 14.43 4.77
N LEU A 168 2.86 14.55 3.96
CA LEU A 168 2.98 15.62 2.98
C LEU A 168 1.88 15.54 1.93
N THR A 169 1.64 14.36 1.36
CA THR A 169 0.60 14.15 0.35
C THR A 169 -0.79 14.45 0.93
N THR A 170 -1.06 14.01 2.16
CA THR A 170 -2.31 14.33 2.87
C THR A 170 -2.51 15.84 3.01
N TYR A 171 -1.46 16.57 3.40
CA TYR A 171 -1.54 18.03 3.58
C TYR A 171 -1.74 18.75 2.25
N LEU A 172 -1.08 18.30 1.18
CA LEU A 172 -1.27 18.85 -0.16
C LEU A 172 -2.71 18.63 -0.65
N ILE A 173 -3.28 17.43 -0.47
CA ILE A 173 -4.68 17.11 -0.80
C ILE A 173 -5.65 18.00 -0.01
N CYS A 174 -5.45 18.11 1.31
CA CYS A 174 -6.30 18.93 2.17
C CYS A 174 -6.21 20.43 1.85
N ALA A 175 -5.04 20.91 1.43
CA ALA A 175 -4.84 22.30 0.99
C ALA A 175 -5.34 22.55 -0.45
N ASN A 176 -5.93 21.55 -1.12
CA ASN A 176 -6.32 21.56 -2.53
C ASN A 176 -5.15 21.91 -3.49
N LYS A 177 -3.93 21.54 -3.13
CA LYS A 177 -2.73 21.65 -3.97
C LYS A 177 -2.53 20.37 -4.79
N THR A 178 -3.55 19.99 -5.56
CA THR A 178 -3.62 18.69 -6.24
C THR A 178 -2.45 18.43 -7.19
N THR A 179 -1.98 19.45 -7.91
CA THR A 179 -0.81 19.32 -8.81
C THR A 179 0.48 19.04 -8.03
N GLU A 180 0.67 19.67 -6.86
CA GLU A 180 1.83 19.38 -6.01
C GLU A 180 1.73 17.96 -5.42
N ALA A 181 0.53 17.50 -5.05
CA ALA A 181 0.31 16.12 -4.60
C ALA A 181 0.59 15.09 -5.71
N ARG A 182 0.22 15.37 -6.97
CA ARG A 182 0.59 14.55 -8.12
C ARG A 182 2.11 14.48 -8.30
N ASN A 183 2.79 15.63 -8.27
CA ASN A 183 4.25 15.67 -8.41
C ASN A 183 4.95 14.88 -7.30
N GLU A 184 4.39 14.87 -6.08
CA GLU A 184 4.91 14.07 -4.98
C GLU A 184 4.81 12.57 -5.26
N LEU A 185 3.66 12.11 -5.77
CA LEU A 185 3.46 10.71 -6.16
C LEU A 185 4.41 10.28 -7.29
N GLU A 186 4.67 11.16 -8.25
CA GLU A 186 5.54 10.87 -9.39
C GLU A 186 7.04 10.91 -9.04
N ARG A 187 7.41 11.47 -7.88
CA ARG A 187 8.81 11.60 -7.43
C ARG A 187 9.41 10.26 -7.01
N ASP A 188 8.60 9.41 -6.40
CA ASP A 188 8.97 8.06 -5.97
C ASP A 188 7.82 7.09 -6.32
N PRO A 189 7.77 6.61 -7.57
CA PRO A 189 6.68 5.78 -8.07
C PRO A 189 6.81 4.32 -7.58
N ALA A 190 6.92 4.12 -6.28
CA ALA A 190 7.06 2.82 -5.66
C ALA A 190 5.71 2.06 -5.67
N PRO A 191 5.69 0.76 -6.05
CA PRO A 191 4.48 -0.07 -6.07
C PRO A 191 4.14 -0.51 -4.64
N LEU A 192 3.61 0.40 -3.84
CA LEU A 192 3.16 0.15 -2.47
C LEU A 192 1.67 0.45 -2.37
N ALA A 193 0.92 -0.39 -1.66
CA ALA A 193 -0.50 -0.19 -1.35
C ALA A 193 -0.81 1.27 -0.96
N HIS A 194 -0.02 1.83 -0.04
CA HIS A 194 -0.08 3.20 0.44
C HIS A 194 -0.03 4.26 -0.68
N TRP A 195 0.84 4.06 -1.68
CA TRP A 195 0.94 4.95 -2.84
C TRP A 195 -0.34 4.88 -3.67
N TYR A 196 -0.87 3.68 -3.91
CA TYR A 196 -2.11 3.50 -4.68
C TYR A 196 -3.32 4.18 -4.04
N TYR A 197 -3.45 4.08 -2.72
CA TYR A 197 -4.50 4.77 -1.96
C TYR A 197 -4.41 6.31 -2.10
N LEU A 198 -3.22 6.88 -2.01
CA LEU A 198 -3.02 8.32 -2.20
C LEU A 198 -3.19 8.75 -3.67
N ASN A 199 -2.74 7.92 -4.63
CA ASN A 199 -2.96 8.13 -6.06
C ASN A 199 -4.44 8.21 -6.38
N ALA A 200 -5.24 7.30 -5.84
CA ALA A 200 -6.69 7.31 -5.97
C ALA A 200 -7.30 8.61 -5.43
N LEU A 201 -6.93 9.05 -4.22
CA LEU A 201 -7.42 10.32 -3.65
C LEU A 201 -7.08 11.52 -4.54
N VAL A 202 -5.86 11.59 -5.08
CA VAL A 202 -5.47 12.65 -6.00
C VAL A 202 -6.31 12.59 -7.28
N LYS A 203 -6.60 11.40 -7.83
CA LYS A 203 -7.49 11.25 -9.00
C LYS A 203 -8.92 11.70 -8.71
N PHE A 204 -9.48 11.38 -7.54
CA PHE A 204 -10.77 11.90 -7.10
C PHE A 204 -10.74 13.44 -6.99
N LYS A 205 -9.63 14.04 -6.55
CA LYS A 205 -9.47 15.50 -6.54
C LYS A 205 -9.33 16.13 -7.93
N GLU A 206 -8.71 15.43 -8.87
CA GLU A 206 -8.50 15.91 -10.24
C GLU A 206 -9.77 15.83 -11.09
N MET A 207 -10.53 14.74 -10.96
CA MET A 207 -11.58 14.37 -11.91
C MET A 207 -12.96 14.22 -11.25
N GLY A 208 -13.03 14.25 -9.92
CA GLY A 208 -14.24 13.91 -9.17
C GLY A 208 -14.47 12.40 -9.13
N ASP A 209 -15.65 12.02 -8.65
CA ASP A 209 -16.09 10.63 -8.61
C ASP A 209 -16.46 10.14 -10.01
N CYS A 210 -15.56 9.39 -10.64
CA CYS A 210 -15.70 8.88 -11.99
C CYS A 210 -15.07 7.49 -12.11
N ILE A 211 -15.28 6.84 -13.25
CA ILE A 211 -14.72 5.51 -13.50
C ILE A 211 -13.21 5.47 -13.32
N GLN A 212 -12.48 6.53 -13.69
CA GLN A 212 -11.04 6.57 -13.56
C GLN A 212 -10.55 6.69 -12.10
N SER A 213 -11.22 7.50 -11.29
CA SER A 213 -10.85 7.65 -9.87
C SER A 213 -11.20 6.41 -9.06
N ARG A 214 -12.37 5.80 -9.34
CA ARG A 214 -12.82 4.52 -8.77
C ARG A 214 -11.86 3.38 -9.13
N SER A 215 -11.46 3.31 -10.39
CA SER A 215 -10.49 2.34 -10.90
C SER A 215 -9.12 2.43 -10.23
N ALA A 216 -8.59 3.64 -10.03
CA ALA A 216 -7.33 3.81 -9.30
C ALA A 216 -7.43 3.29 -7.85
N LEU A 217 -8.61 3.36 -7.25
CA LEU A 217 -8.87 2.86 -5.91
C LEU A 217 -9.04 1.33 -5.88
N SER A 218 -9.63 0.73 -6.92
CA SER A 218 -9.64 -0.73 -7.08
C SER A 218 -8.25 -1.34 -7.14
N VAL A 219 -7.30 -0.70 -7.83
CA VAL A 219 -5.89 -1.13 -7.83
C VAL A 219 -5.32 -1.17 -6.41
N ALA A 220 -5.65 -0.16 -5.59
CA ALA A 220 -5.22 -0.10 -4.19
C ALA A 220 -5.81 -1.24 -3.34
N LEU A 221 -7.06 -1.63 -3.59
CA LEU A 221 -7.74 -2.73 -2.88
C LEU A 221 -7.09 -4.10 -3.17
N ASN A 222 -6.61 -4.32 -4.40
CA ASN A 222 -5.90 -5.55 -4.74
C ASN A 222 -4.58 -5.68 -3.98
N ASP A 223 -3.92 -4.56 -3.72
CA ASP A 223 -2.64 -4.51 -3.02
C ASP A 223 -2.80 -4.66 -1.50
N SER A 224 -3.77 -3.96 -0.91
CA SER A 224 -4.14 -4.15 0.51
C SER A 224 -5.58 -3.73 0.75
N VAL A 225 -6.49 -4.70 0.91
CA VAL A 225 -7.88 -4.45 1.34
C VAL A 225 -7.97 -3.94 2.77
N MET A 226 -6.97 -4.21 3.60
CA MET A 226 -7.01 -3.89 5.04
C MET A 226 -7.00 -2.40 5.33
N ILE A 227 -6.25 -1.61 4.54
CA ILE A 227 -6.26 -0.15 4.65
C ILE A 227 -7.69 0.39 4.44
N ALA A 228 -8.40 -0.12 3.43
CA ALA A 228 -9.78 0.26 3.15
C ALA A 228 -10.73 -0.06 4.30
N VAL A 229 -10.61 -1.25 4.93
CA VAL A 229 -11.40 -1.64 6.10
C VAL A 229 -11.22 -0.65 7.27
N ILE A 230 -9.98 -0.20 7.51
CA ILE A 230 -9.68 0.80 8.56
C ILE A 230 -10.27 2.17 8.19
N LEU A 231 -10.17 2.57 6.93
CA LEU A 231 -10.67 3.87 6.45
C LEU A 231 -12.20 3.98 6.54
N THR A 232 -12.92 2.86 6.40
CA THR A 232 -14.39 2.82 6.43
C THR A 232 -14.98 2.48 7.80
N ASP A 233 -14.15 2.13 8.79
CA ASP A 233 -14.58 1.69 10.14
C ASP A 233 -15.40 0.39 10.13
N GLU A 234 -15.21 -0.46 9.12
CA GLU A 234 -15.97 -1.72 8.92
C GLU A 234 -15.41 -2.90 9.74
N ARG A 235 -14.26 -2.72 10.42
CA ARG A 235 -13.61 -3.76 11.23
C ARG A 235 -14.51 -4.31 12.33
N ASP A 236 -15.30 -3.44 12.96
CA ASP A 236 -16.20 -3.81 14.07
C ASP A 236 -17.45 -4.57 13.58
N GLU A 237 -17.69 -4.63 12.27
CA GLU A 237 -18.82 -5.36 11.66
C GLU A 237 -18.44 -6.79 11.18
N MET A 238 -17.15 -7.16 11.24
CA MET A 238 -16.64 -8.49 10.89
C MET A 238 -16.86 -9.49 12.04
N ASP A 239 -17.11 -10.77 11.72
CA ASP A 239 -17.25 -11.82 12.74
C ASP A 239 -15.90 -12.14 13.42
N GLU A 240 -15.93 -12.75 14.63
CA GLU A 240 -14.71 -12.98 15.45
C GLU A 240 -13.60 -13.75 14.71
N ASP A 241 -13.96 -14.74 13.87
CA ASP A 241 -12.99 -15.51 13.09
C ASP A 241 -12.37 -14.66 11.94
N GLU A 242 -13.15 -13.78 11.32
CA GLU A 242 -12.70 -12.87 10.26
C GLU A 242 -11.81 -11.74 10.82
N GLN A 243 -12.10 -11.27 12.04
CA GLN A 243 -11.25 -10.31 12.74
C GLN A 243 -9.87 -10.91 13.06
N ILE A 244 -9.81 -12.16 13.48
CA ILE A 244 -8.53 -12.86 13.77
C ILE A 244 -7.67 -13.00 12.51
N ASP A 245 -8.28 -13.38 11.38
CA ASP A 245 -7.58 -13.49 10.11
C ASP A 245 -7.13 -12.11 9.58
N ALA A 246 -7.98 -11.09 9.71
CA ALA A 246 -7.69 -9.71 9.37
C ALA A 246 -6.54 -9.10 10.20
N GLU A 247 -6.49 -9.38 11.50
CA GLU A 247 -5.40 -8.95 12.40
C GLU A 247 -4.06 -9.57 12.01
N SER A 248 -4.06 -10.79 11.45
CA SER A 248 -2.84 -11.47 11.01
C SER A 248 -2.24 -10.87 9.72
N LEU A 249 -3.07 -10.21 8.90
CA LEU A 249 -2.69 -9.56 7.64
C LEU A 249 -2.38 -8.07 7.80
N LEU A 250 -2.73 -7.49 8.96
CA LEU A 250 -2.52 -6.08 9.24
C LEU A 250 -1.07 -5.79 9.61
N THR A 251 -0.47 -4.78 8.98
CA THR A 251 0.79 -4.22 9.48
C THR A 251 0.53 -3.03 10.41
N ASP A 252 1.43 -2.82 11.38
CA ASP A 252 1.42 -1.61 12.22
C ASP A 252 1.44 -0.32 11.38
N TRP A 253 1.98 -0.41 10.16
CA TRP A 253 2.07 0.69 9.21
C TRP A 253 0.75 0.98 8.49
N ASP A 254 -0.04 -0.04 8.11
CA ASP A 254 -1.37 0.17 7.50
C ASP A 254 -2.28 1.01 8.39
N GLU A 255 -2.27 0.73 9.70
CA GLU A 255 -3.06 1.48 10.68
C GLU A 255 -2.56 2.92 10.82
N GLN A 256 -1.24 3.11 10.96
CA GLN A 256 -0.65 4.45 11.02
C GLN A 256 -0.93 5.27 9.75
N PHE A 257 -0.81 4.65 8.58
CA PHE A 257 -1.10 5.28 7.31
C PHE A 257 -2.57 5.70 7.20
N ALA A 258 -3.51 4.82 7.56
CA ALA A 258 -4.93 5.14 7.54
C ALA A 258 -5.24 6.31 8.48
N GLN A 259 -4.64 6.34 9.67
CA GLN A 259 -4.77 7.46 10.62
C GLN A 259 -4.22 8.78 10.05
N ILE A 260 -3.01 8.75 9.47
CA ILE A 260 -2.35 9.93 8.88
C ILE A 260 -3.19 10.48 7.73
N THR A 261 -3.70 9.61 6.85
CA THR A 261 -4.36 10.01 5.61
C THR A 261 -5.86 10.30 5.75
N MET A 262 -6.51 9.84 6.83
CA MET A 262 -7.94 10.04 7.11
C MET A 262 -8.46 11.48 6.86
N PRO A 263 -7.73 12.56 7.22
CA PRO A 263 -8.17 13.92 6.92
C PRO A 263 -8.33 14.20 5.42
N ALA A 264 -7.48 13.62 4.57
CA ALA A 264 -7.55 13.76 3.12
C ALA A 264 -8.73 12.97 2.54
N TRP A 265 -8.98 11.76 3.05
CA TRP A 265 -10.17 10.96 2.71
C TRP A 265 -11.47 11.72 3.00
N LYS A 266 -11.60 12.28 4.21
CA LYS A 266 -12.78 13.08 4.60
C LYS A 266 -12.97 14.35 3.77
N GLN A 267 -11.88 14.89 3.20
CA GLN A 267 -11.93 16.09 2.36
C GLN A 267 -12.01 15.80 0.86
N THR A 268 -12.15 14.53 0.47
CA THR A 268 -12.22 14.10 -0.93
C THR A 268 -13.60 13.48 -1.19
N PRO A 269 -14.56 14.27 -1.71
CA PRO A 269 -15.93 13.81 -1.92
C PRO A 269 -15.99 12.57 -2.80
N GLY A 270 -16.90 11.64 -2.48
CA GLY A 270 -17.13 10.41 -3.24
C GLY A 270 -16.16 9.26 -2.93
N ALA A 271 -14.92 9.53 -2.49
CA ALA A 271 -13.92 8.49 -2.28
C ALA A 271 -14.31 7.51 -1.15
N LEU A 272 -14.56 8.02 0.07
CA LEU A 272 -15.03 7.19 1.19
C LEU A 272 -16.41 6.59 0.94
N GLU A 273 -17.32 7.35 0.33
CA GLU A 273 -18.67 6.86 0.02
C GLU A 273 -18.65 5.68 -0.95
N TRP A 274 -17.73 5.71 -1.92
CA TRP A 274 -17.54 4.60 -2.86
C TRP A 274 -16.89 3.39 -2.18
N LEU A 275 -15.85 3.60 -1.37
CA LEU A 275 -15.24 2.55 -0.54
C LEU A 275 -16.28 1.86 0.35
N SER A 276 -17.04 2.65 1.12
CA SER A 276 -18.11 2.11 1.97
C SER A 276 -19.16 1.37 1.16
N LYS A 277 -19.50 1.78 -0.07
CA LYS A 277 -20.44 1.03 -0.93
C LYS A 277 -19.90 -0.34 -1.36
N ILE A 278 -18.59 -0.51 -1.48
CA ILE A 278 -17.97 -1.81 -1.80
C ILE A 278 -18.02 -2.75 -0.60
N PHE A 279 -17.97 -2.22 0.62
CA PHE A 279 -18.16 -3.02 1.83
C PHE A 279 -19.64 -3.21 2.19
N ASP A 280 -20.48 -2.18 1.96
CA ASP A 280 -21.94 -2.20 2.13
C ASP A 280 -22.63 -3.00 1.02
N THR A 281 -21.92 -3.33 -0.08
CA THR A 281 -22.12 -4.62 -0.75
C THR A 281 -21.65 -5.74 0.17
N LYS A 282 -22.37 -5.90 1.29
CA LYS A 282 -22.35 -7.02 2.23
C LYS A 282 -22.61 -8.40 1.58
N HIS A 283 -22.55 -8.52 0.25
CA HIS A 283 -23.11 -9.66 -0.50
C HIS A 283 -22.39 -10.02 -1.81
N LEU A 284 -21.06 -9.93 -1.91
CA LEU A 284 -20.33 -10.88 -2.79
C LEU A 284 -19.92 -12.16 -2.03
N LEU A 285 -19.96 -12.15 -0.70
CA LEU A 285 -19.57 -13.31 0.14
C LEU A 285 -20.65 -13.87 1.06
N TYR A 286 -21.89 -13.39 1.00
CA TYR A 286 -23.02 -14.07 1.65
C TYR A 286 -24.21 -14.19 0.71
N GLY A 287 -24.04 -15.06 -0.29
CA GLY A 287 -25.12 -15.61 -1.10
C GLY A 287 -25.95 -16.66 -0.36
N ALA A 288 -26.09 -16.53 0.96
CA ALA A 288 -26.88 -17.42 1.79
C ALA A 288 -28.07 -16.71 2.42
N GLU A 289 -28.90 -16.10 1.58
CA GLU A 289 -30.17 -15.50 2.01
C GLU A 289 -31.23 -16.56 2.34
N GLU A 290 -31.05 -17.79 1.83
CA GLU A 290 -31.94 -18.92 2.08
C GLU A 290 -31.31 -19.97 3.00
N VAL A 291 -32.13 -20.64 3.83
CA VAL A 291 -31.71 -21.77 4.69
C VAL A 291 -30.98 -22.86 3.88
N GLN A 292 -31.30 -23.02 2.59
CA GLN A 292 -30.61 -23.99 1.74
C GLN A 292 -29.16 -23.61 1.47
N ASP A 293 -28.87 -22.33 1.30
CA ASP A 293 -27.52 -21.85 1.01
C ASP A 293 -26.65 -21.91 2.26
N GLU A 294 -27.19 -21.67 3.45
CA GLU A 294 -26.48 -21.90 4.70
C GLU A 294 -26.09 -23.39 4.85
N ILE A 295 -26.98 -24.31 4.48
CA ILE A 295 -26.69 -25.75 4.47
C ILE A 295 -25.61 -26.09 3.43
N ARG A 296 -25.67 -25.48 2.24
CA ARG A 296 -24.68 -25.68 1.17
C ARG A 296 -23.32 -25.13 1.56
N PHE A 297 -23.26 -23.93 2.11
CA PHE A 297 -22.05 -23.28 2.62
C PHE A 297 -21.39 -24.15 3.70
N LYS A 298 -22.14 -24.55 4.73
CA LYS A 298 -21.60 -25.43 5.80
C LYS A 298 -21.09 -26.75 5.25
N LYS A 299 -21.75 -27.28 4.22
CA LYS A 299 -21.29 -28.49 3.55
C LYS A 299 -20.04 -28.25 2.70
N TRP A 300 -19.98 -27.16 1.96
CA TRP A 300 -18.80 -26.74 1.21
C TRP A 300 -17.59 -26.58 2.15
N GLN A 301 -17.73 -25.81 3.22
CA GLN A 301 -16.69 -25.57 4.22
C GLN A 301 -16.15 -26.87 4.78
N ARG A 302 -17.04 -27.78 5.20
CA ARG A 302 -16.66 -29.10 5.68
C ARG A 302 -15.88 -29.92 4.62
N GLU A 303 -16.29 -29.88 3.36
CA GLU A 303 -15.58 -30.60 2.30
C GLU A 303 -14.23 -29.95 1.98
N MET A 304 -14.09 -28.63 2.12
CA MET A 304 -12.80 -27.93 2.01
C MET A 304 -11.83 -28.35 3.12
N GLU A 305 -12.29 -28.37 4.37
CA GLU A 305 -11.51 -28.85 5.52
C GLU A 305 -11.09 -30.32 5.36
N LEU A 306 -12.01 -31.15 4.86
CA LEU A 306 -11.71 -32.56 4.55
C LEU A 306 -10.65 -32.65 3.46
N ALA A 307 -10.78 -31.87 2.38
CA ALA A 307 -9.81 -31.86 1.29
C ALA A 307 -8.42 -31.47 1.79
N ASP A 308 -8.31 -30.40 2.57
CA ASP A 308 -7.06 -29.95 3.18
C ASP A 308 -6.48 -31.00 4.16
N THR A 309 -7.32 -31.64 4.97
CA THR A 309 -6.89 -32.75 5.84
C THR A 309 -6.35 -33.93 5.04
N HIS A 310 -6.96 -34.26 3.92
CA HIS A 310 -6.50 -35.33 3.03
C HIS A 310 -5.23 -34.95 2.27
N LEU A 311 -5.09 -33.69 1.88
CA LEU A 311 -3.92 -33.15 1.21
C LEU A 311 -2.69 -33.20 2.12
N ARG A 312 -2.84 -32.81 3.39
CA ARG A 312 -1.80 -32.96 4.44
C ARG A 312 -1.35 -34.42 4.67
N ARG A 313 -2.14 -35.39 4.21
CA ARG A 313 -1.84 -36.83 4.29
C ARG A 313 -1.38 -37.40 2.94
N GLU A 314 -1.20 -36.56 1.92
CA GLU A 314 -0.87 -36.94 0.55
C GLU A 314 -1.89 -37.91 -0.09
N ASP A 315 -3.13 -37.94 0.42
CA ASP A 315 -4.22 -38.75 -0.16
C ASP A 315 -4.93 -37.95 -1.26
N PHE A 316 -4.27 -37.86 -2.43
CA PHE A 316 -4.78 -37.15 -3.60
C PHE A 316 -6.16 -37.65 -4.05
N LYS A 317 -6.47 -38.93 -3.87
CA LYS A 317 -7.76 -39.51 -4.30
C LYS A 317 -8.91 -38.96 -3.46
N SER A 318 -8.77 -38.97 -2.14
CA SER A 318 -9.81 -38.45 -1.23
C SER A 318 -9.88 -36.92 -1.31
N THR A 319 -8.73 -36.25 -1.44
CA THR A 319 -8.63 -34.79 -1.64
C THR A 319 -9.46 -34.34 -2.84
N LYS A 320 -9.22 -34.94 -4.03
CA LYS A 320 -9.98 -34.62 -5.24
C LYS A 320 -11.48 -34.90 -5.10
N LYS A 321 -11.86 -35.95 -4.38
CA LYS A 321 -13.27 -36.27 -4.15
C LYS A 321 -13.95 -35.20 -3.29
N ALA A 322 -13.27 -34.76 -2.24
CA ALA A 322 -13.75 -33.70 -1.36
C ALA A 322 -13.88 -32.38 -2.14
N PHE A 323 -12.84 -31.96 -2.87
CA PHE A 323 -12.91 -30.77 -3.72
C PHE A 323 -13.98 -30.85 -4.82
N LYS A 324 -14.17 -31.99 -5.48
CA LYS A 324 -15.27 -32.18 -6.45
C LYS A 324 -16.65 -32.08 -5.80
N THR A 325 -16.76 -32.40 -4.51
CA THR A 325 -18.01 -32.27 -3.75
C THR A 325 -18.22 -30.82 -3.34
N ALA A 326 -17.19 -30.17 -2.78
CA ALA A 326 -17.19 -28.75 -2.48
C ALA A 326 -17.58 -27.93 -3.72
N LEU A 327 -16.95 -28.19 -4.88
CA LEU A 327 -17.20 -27.45 -6.11
C LEU A 327 -18.65 -27.54 -6.59
N ARG A 328 -19.32 -28.67 -6.34
CA ARG A 328 -20.76 -28.82 -6.67
C ARG A 328 -21.65 -28.02 -5.74
N GLU A 329 -21.29 -27.91 -4.46
CA GLU A 329 -22.04 -27.07 -3.54
C GLU A 329 -21.82 -25.60 -3.87
N ALA A 330 -20.56 -25.20 -4.14
CA ALA A 330 -20.20 -23.86 -4.56
C ALA A 330 -20.87 -23.44 -5.88
N ASP A 331 -20.98 -24.33 -6.88
CA ASP A 331 -21.66 -24.02 -8.15
C ASP A 331 -23.14 -23.66 -7.98
N MET A 332 -23.74 -24.13 -6.88
CA MET A 332 -25.14 -23.92 -6.53
C MET A 332 -25.36 -22.75 -5.56
N LEU A 333 -24.28 -22.15 -5.06
CA LEU A 333 -24.35 -20.94 -4.22
C LEU A 333 -24.56 -19.70 -5.11
N ASN A 334 -25.21 -18.70 -4.54
CA ASN A 334 -25.41 -17.40 -5.18
C ASN A 334 -24.39 -16.38 -4.68
N ASP A 335 -23.11 -16.73 -4.72
CA ASP A 335 -21.98 -15.97 -4.15
C ASP A 335 -21.13 -15.25 -5.22
N GLY A 336 -21.72 -14.94 -6.37
CA GLY A 336 -20.96 -14.39 -7.50
C GLY A 336 -19.97 -15.37 -8.15
N GLY A 337 -19.85 -16.60 -7.65
CA GLY A 337 -18.93 -17.62 -8.15
C GLY A 337 -17.55 -17.63 -7.47
N ASP A 338 -17.36 -16.88 -6.39
CA ASP A 338 -16.07 -16.79 -5.70
C ASP A 338 -15.64 -18.13 -5.10
N MET A 339 -16.53 -18.81 -4.36
CA MET A 339 -16.23 -20.14 -3.83
C MET A 339 -16.03 -21.15 -4.94
N PHE A 340 -16.78 -21.01 -6.04
CA PHE A 340 -16.62 -21.88 -7.20
C PHE A 340 -15.21 -21.75 -7.77
N LEU A 341 -14.74 -20.52 -8.01
CA LEU A 341 -13.43 -20.26 -8.60
C LEU A 341 -12.28 -20.63 -7.66
N LEU A 342 -12.40 -20.32 -6.37
CA LEU A 342 -11.45 -20.76 -5.34
C LEU A 342 -11.33 -22.28 -5.33
N THR A 343 -12.47 -22.99 -5.25
CA THR A 343 -12.48 -24.45 -5.20
C THR A 343 -11.96 -25.06 -6.51
N ALA A 344 -12.26 -24.43 -7.65
CA ALA A 344 -11.75 -24.83 -8.95
C ALA A 344 -10.23 -24.69 -9.04
N LYS A 345 -9.66 -23.58 -8.57
CA LYS A 345 -8.21 -23.36 -8.50
C LYS A 345 -7.53 -24.41 -7.63
N MET A 346 -8.07 -24.66 -6.43
CA MET A 346 -7.52 -25.68 -5.53
C MET A 346 -7.61 -27.09 -6.12
N LEU A 347 -8.74 -27.47 -6.71
CA LEU A 347 -8.89 -28.76 -7.38
C LEU A 347 -7.92 -28.90 -8.56
N GLY A 348 -7.78 -27.85 -9.37
CA GLY A 348 -6.86 -27.82 -10.50
C GLY A 348 -5.40 -27.98 -10.08
N ALA A 349 -4.96 -27.27 -9.05
CA ALA A 349 -3.61 -27.41 -8.49
C ALA A 349 -3.33 -28.86 -8.05
N VAL A 350 -4.27 -29.49 -7.34
CA VAL A 350 -4.15 -30.89 -6.91
C VAL A 350 -4.14 -31.87 -8.09
N LEU A 351 -4.90 -31.60 -9.16
CA LEU A 351 -4.88 -32.42 -10.38
C LEU A 351 -3.51 -32.34 -11.08
N LEU A 352 -2.95 -31.13 -11.19
CA LEU A 352 -1.64 -30.91 -11.80
C LEU A 352 -0.52 -31.57 -10.98
N GLU A 353 -0.55 -31.43 -9.65
CA GLU A 353 0.41 -32.09 -8.75
C GLU A 353 0.34 -33.62 -8.85
N ALA A 354 -0.87 -34.18 -9.02
CA ALA A 354 -1.06 -35.61 -9.24
C ALA A 354 -0.74 -36.08 -10.68
N GLY A 355 -0.34 -35.18 -11.58
CA GLY A 355 -0.05 -35.49 -12.98
C GLY A 355 -1.28 -35.87 -13.82
N GLU A 356 -2.47 -35.45 -13.41
CA GLU A 356 -3.74 -35.72 -14.09
C GLU A 356 -4.14 -34.58 -15.06
N SER A 357 -4.91 -34.93 -16.10
CA SER A 357 -5.42 -33.94 -17.06
C SER A 357 -6.55 -33.09 -16.48
N LEU A 358 -6.62 -31.83 -16.90
CA LEU A 358 -7.66 -30.88 -16.52
C LEU A 358 -8.97 -31.03 -17.33
N GLY A 359 -9.17 -32.11 -18.07
CA GLY A 359 -10.38 -32.30 -18.91
C GLY A 359 -11.72 -32.20 -18.15
N ASP A 360 -11.76 -32.69 -16.91
CA ASP A 360 -12.93 -32.53 -16.03
C ASP A 360 -13.16 -31.05 -15.68
N MET A 361 -12.10 -30.30 -15.38
CA MET A 361 -12.15 -28.86 -15.07
C MET A 361 -12.64 -28.06 -16.27
N LYS A 362 -12.11 -28.36 -17.46
CA LYS A 362 -12.56 -27.75 -18.71
C LYS A 362 -14.06 -27.92 -18.93
N THR A 363 -14.56 -29.15 -18.75
CA THR A 363 -16.00 -29.43 -18.90
C THR A 363 -16.85 -28.65 -17.89
N ILE A 364 -16.34 -28.43 -16.69
CA ILE A 364 -17.00 -27.65 -15.65
C ILE A 364 -17.03 -26.16 -16.03
N PHE A 365 -15.89 -25.60 -16.46
CA PHE A 365 -15.78 -24.22 -16.94
C PHE A 365 -16.71 -23.99 -18.14
N GLU A 366 -16.67 -24.85 -19.16
CA GLU A 366 -17.54 -24.74 -20.35
C GLU A 366 -19.03 -24.68 -19.98
N LYS A 367 -19.48 -25.49 -19.01
CA LYS A 367 -20.88 -25.47 -18.56
C LYS A 367 -21.25 -24.16 -17.87
N LYS A 368 -20.38 -23.66 -16.99
CA LYS A 368 -20.61 -22.41 -16.27
C LYS A 368 -20.57 -21.21 -17.22
N VAL A 369 -19.63 -21.19 -18.16
CA VAL A 369 -19.55 -20.17 -19.23
C VAL A 369 -20.78 -20.22 -20.13
N ALA A 370 -21.27 -21.41 -20.52
CA ALA A 370 -22.50 -21.53 -21.29
C ALA A 370 -23.75 -21.09 -20.51
N TRP A 371 -23.70 -21.12 -19.17
CA TRP A 371 -24.73 -20.54 -18.32
C TRP A 371 -24.61 -19.01 -18.27
N LEU A 372 -23.40 -18.47 -18.14
CA LEU A 372 -23.12 -17.02 -18.20
C LEU A 372 -23.57 -16.43 -19.55
N ASP A 373 -23.23 -17.09 -20.67
CA ASP A 373 -23.60 -16.67 -22.03
C ASP A 373 -25.12 -16.60 -22.25
N LYS A 374 -25.90 -17.33 -21.45
CA LYS A 374 -27.37 -17.32 -21.53
C LYS A 374 -28.01 -16.26 -20.65
N GLN A 375 -27.25 -15.62 -19.76
CA GLN A 375 -27.75 -14.50 -18.99
C GLN A 375 -27.93 -13.32 -19.95
N GLN A 376 -29.18 -13.06 -20.35
CA GLN A 376 -29.55 -11.79 -20.96
C GLN A 376 -29.82 -10.81 -19.83
N SER A 377 -28.79 -10.08 -19.42
CA SER A 377 -29.00 -8.90 -18.59
C SER A 377 -28.38 -7.68 -19.26
N ASP A 378 -29.02 -6.54 -19.09
CA ASP A 378 -28.39 -5.22 -19.25
C ASP A 378 -27.32 -4.97 -18.15
N ASP A 379 -27.05 -5.98 -17.31
CA ASP A 379 -26.02 -5.99 -16.28
C ASP A 379 -24.69 -6.49 -16.86
N PHE A 380 -24.09 -5.62 -17.68
CA PHE A 380 -22.78 -5.84 -18.30
C PHE A 380 -21.64 -6.00 -17.28
N GLU A 381 -21.81 -5.45 -16.07
CA GLU A 381 -20.81 -5.42 -15.00
C GLU A 381 -20.63 -6.79 -14.36
N SER A 382 -21.72 -7.43 -13.92
CA SER A 382 -21.66 -8.77 -13.32
C SER A 382 -21.07 -9.81 -14.29
N LEU A 383 -21.43 -9.70 -15.58
CA LEU A 383 -20.86 -10.56 -16.63
C LEU A 383 -19.39 -10.27 -16.88
N PHE A 384 -18.98 -9.00 -16.92
CA PHE A 384 -17.57 -8.61 -17.04
C PHE A 384 -16.72 -9.18 -15.91
N ASN A 385 -17.12 -9.00 -14.65
CA ASN A 385 -16.40 -9.50 -13.49
C ASN A 385 -16.31 -11.04 -13.52
N SER A 386 -17.42 -11.71 -13.86
CA SER A 386 -17.46 -13.17 -14.01
C SER A 386 -16.47 -13.63 -15.08
N TYR A 387 -16.53 -13.10 -16.31
CA TYR A 387 -15.61 -13.52 -17.36
C TYR A 387 -14.14 -13.23 -17.03
N SER A 388 -13.86 -12.11 -16.35
CA SER A 388 -12.50 -11.74 -15.93
C SER A 388 -11.93 -12.74 -14.92
N ASN A 389 -12.68 -13.06 -13.87
CA ASN A 389 -12.24 -14.01 -12.85
C ASN A 389 -12.08 -15.43 -13.41
N PHE A 390 -12.95 -15.84 -14.33
CA PHE A 390 -12.83 -17.11 -15.05
C PHE A 390 -11.63 -17.11 -15.99
N ALA A 391 -11.32 -16.00 -16.67
CA ALA A 391 -10.14 -15.88 -17.52
C ALA A 391 -8.84 -16.01 -16.72
N LYS A 392 -8.75 -15.31 -15.58
CA LYS A 392 -7.62 -15.41 -14.63
C LYS A 392 -7.42 -16.84 -14.14
N THR A 393 -8.49 -17.46 -13.62
CA THR A 393 -8.41 -18.85 -13.11
C THR A 393 -8.02 -19.83 -14.23
N ALA A 394 -8.55 -19.66 -15.45
CA ALA A 394 -8.17 -20.50 -16.59
C ALA A 394 -6.70 -20.30 -16.99
N PHE A 395 -6.20 -19.06 -16.93
CA PHE A 395 -4.80 -18.74 -17.20
C PHE A 395 -3.87 -19.41 -16.19
N GLU A 396 -4.13 -19.25 -14.89
CA GLU A 396 -3.36 -19.86 -13.80
C GLU A 396 -3.32 -21.40 -13.88
N LEU A 397 -4.41 -22.01 -14.34
CA LEU A 397 -4.50 -23.46 -14.54
C LEU A 397 -3.86 -23.95 -15.84
N GLY A 398 -3.33 -23.07 -16.68
CA GLY A 398 -2.74 -23.43 -17.97
C GLY A 398 -3.77 -23.82 -19.05
N MET A 399 -5.06 -23.47 -18.86
CA MET A 399 -6.13 -23.68 -19.84
C MET A 399 -6.16 -22.53 -20.87
N HIS A 400 -5.08 -22.39 -21.65
CA HIS A 400 -4.80 -21.19 -22.46
C HIS A 400 -5.91 -20.80 -23.44
N LYS A 401 -6.49 -21.75 -24.18
CA LYS A 401 -7.55 -21.46 -25.15
C LYS A 401 -8.82 -20.93 -24.50
N ASP A 402 -9.15 -21.46 -23.32
CA ASP A 402 -10.31 -21.04 -22.56
C ASP A 402 -10.04 -19.65 -21.96
N ALA A 403 -8.85 -19.41 -21.42
CA ALA A 403 -8.41 -18.10 -20.92
C ALA A 403 -8.49 -17.00 -21.99
N VAL A 404 -7.98 -17.24 -23.22
CA VAL A 404 -8.10 -16.29 -24.35
C VAL A 404 -9.56 -15.99 -24.67
N THR A 405 -10.41 -17.02 -24.73
CA THR A 405 -11.83 -16.85 -25.08
C THR A 405 -12.55 -16.02 -24.02
N LEU A 406 -12.27 -16.28 -22.75
CA LEU A 406 -12.89 -15.59 -21.61
C LEU A 406 -12.39 -14.15 -21.49
N ALA A 407 -11.08 -13.91 -21.67
CA ALA A 407 -10.51 -12.57 -21.67
C ALA A 407 -11.10 -11.71 -22.80
N LYS A 408 -11.28 -12.25 -24.02
CA LYS A 408 -11.95 -11.53 -25.12
C LYS A 408 -13.39 -11.15 -24.75
N LYS A 409 -14.17 -12.08 -24.19
CA LYS A 409 -15.54 -11.78 -23.72
C LYS A 409 -15.54 -10.69 -22.66
N ALA A 410 -14.65 -10.75 -21.67
CA ALA A 410 -14.53 -9.71 -20.65
C ALA A 410 -14.23 -8.34 -21.28
N ILE A 411 -13.24 -8.25 -22.18
CA ILE A 411 -12.88 -7.01 -22.86
C ILE A 411 -14.06 -6.45 -23.68
N GLU A 412 -14.79 -7.29 -24.42
CA GLU A 412 -15.98 -6.86 -25.18
C GLU A 412 -17.11 -6.34 -24.28
N HIS A 413 -17.33 -6.98 -23.12
CA HIS A 413 -18.31 -6.51 -22.14
C HIS A 413 -17.88 -5.20 -21.49
N TYR A 414 -16.59 -5.05 -21.18
CA TYR A 414 -16.01 -3.81 -20.70
C TYR A 414 -16.25 -2.66 -21.70
N GLU A 415 -15.87 -2.85 -22.97
CA GLU A 415 -16.03 -1.84 -24.02
C GLU A 415 -17.49 -1.40 -24.20
N LYS A 416 -18.42 -2.35 -24.26
CA LYS A 416 -19.87 -2.04 -24.33
C LYS A 416 -20.36 -1.30 -23.11
N SER A 417 -19.84 -1.62 -21.93
CA SER A 417 -20.26 -0.99 -20.69
C SER A 417 -19.79 0.47 -20.61
N ILE A 418 -18.56 0.75 -21.07
CA ILE A 418 -18.04 2.11 -21.23
C ILE A 418 -18.89 2.90 -22.25
N GLU A 419 -19.22 2.30 -23.40
CA GLU A 419 -20.10 2.93 -24.40
C GLU A 419 -21.48 3.28 -23.85
N ASN A 420 -22.01 2.46 -22.94
CA ASN A 420 -23.29 2.67 -22.28
C ASN A 420 -23.20 3.62 -21.06
N GLY A 421 -22.02 4.18 -20.76
CA GLY A 421 -21.81 5.13 -19.68
C GLY A 421 -21.87 4.53 -18.28
N SER A 422 -21.55 3.24 -18.13
CA SER A 422 -21.53 2.60 -16.81
C SER A 422 -20.38 3.16 -15.96
N GLU A 423 -20.73 3.67 -14.78
CA GLU A 423 -19.78 4.32 -13.87
C GLU A 423 -19.13 3.35 -12.87
N LYS A 424 -19.56 2.08 -12.83
CA LYS A 424 -19.15 1.10 -11.82
C LYS A 424 -18.00 0.19 -12.24
N LEU A 425 -17.54 0.28 -13.49
CA LEU A 425 -16.56 -0.69 -13.98
C LEU A 425 -15.16 -0.45 -13.46
N ASP A 426 -14.49 -1.56 -13.28
CA ASP A 426 -13.15 -1.64 -12.75
C ASP A 426 -12.16 -1.93 -13.89
N TYR A 427 -11.38 -0.91 -14.19
CA TYR A 427 -10.27 -0.95 -15.13
C TYR A 427 -9.21 -2.01 -14.80
N PHE A 428 -9.07 -2.39 -13.52
CA PHE A 428 -8.11 -3.40 -13.05
C PHE A 428 -8.34 -4.74 -13.73
N TYR A 429 -9.57 -5.28 -13.66
CA TYR A 429 -9.92 -6.55 -14.29
C TYR A 429 -9.77 -6.53 -15.81
N CYS A 430 -10.02 -5.38 -16.45
CA CYS A 430 -9.82 -5.26 -17.90
C CYS A 430 -8.34 -5.28 -18.26
N SER A 431 -7.51 -4.64 -17.45
CA SER A 431 -6.05 -4.62 -17.62
C SER A 431 -5.46 -6.03 -17.48
N GLU A 432 -5.92 -6.78 -16.48
CA GLU A 432 -5.53 -8.19 -16.31
C GLU A 432 -5.99 -9.05 -17.50
N CYS A 433 -7.21 -8.86 -18.00
CA CYS A 433 -7.68 -9.57 -19.20
C CYS A 433 -6.89 -9.21 -20.45
N LEU A 434 -6.52 -7.94 -20.64
CA LEU A 434 -5.68 -7.49 -21.74
C LEU A 434 -4.28 -8.11 -21.66
N TYR A 435 -3.71 -8.15 -20.45
CA TYR A 435 -2.42 -8.79 -20.21
C TYR A 435 -2.47 -10.28 -20.54
N ILE A 436 -3.40 -11.03 -19.94
CA ILE A 436 -3.63 -12.47 -20.21
C ILE A 436 -3.79 -12.72 -21.71
N PHE A 437 -4.61 -11.91 -22.37
CA PHE A 437 -4.81 -12.02 -23.81
C PHE A 437 -3.50 -11.80 -24.58
N ALA A 438 -2.76 -10.73 -24.27
CA ALA A 438 -1.54 -10.34 -24.98
C ALA A 438 -0.40 -11.36 -24.82
N VAL A 439 -0.14 -11.84 -23.59
CA VAL A 439 0.91 -12.85 -23.33
C VAL A 439 0.61 -14.17 -24.02
N LEU A 440 -0.67 -14.61 -24.02
CA LEU A 440 -1.07 -15.83 -24.72
C LEU A 440 -1.01 -15.66 -26.25
N GLN A 441 -1.26 -14.47 -26.79
CA GLN A 441 -1.02 -14.20 -28.22
C GLN A 441 0.47 -14.21 -28.56
N CYS A 442 1.35 -13.72 -27.70
CA CYS A 442 2.81 -13.84 -27.90
C CYS A 442 3.26 -15.31 -27.97
N ARG A 443 2.74 -16.14 -27.07
CA ARG A 443 3.02 -17.58 -27.04
C ARG A 443 2.61 -18.29 -28.33
N GLU A 444 1.48 -17.90 -28.92
CA GLU A 444 0.98 -18.43 -30.19
C GLU A 444 1.61 -17.74 -31.42
N GLU A 445 2.65 -16.91 -31.22
CA GLU A 445 3.34 -16.13 -32.26
C GLU A 445 2.43 -15.12 -33.02
N ASN A 446 1.27 -14.77 -32.46
CA ASN A 446 0.34 -13.78 -33.01
C ASN A 446 0.72 -12.35 -32.57
N PHE A 447 1.92 -11.91 -32.93
CA PHE A 447 2.53 -10.67 -32.41
C PHE A 447 1.74 -9.40 -32.76
N GLU A 448 0.98 -9.35 -33.86
CA GLU A 448 0.13 -8.21 -34.20
C GLU A 448 -1.09 -8.07 -33.27
N GLU A 449 -1.68 -9.19 -32.81
CA GLU A 449 -2.77 -9.13 -31.83
C GLU A 449 -2.22 -8.78 -30.44
N ALA A 450 -1.09 -9.36 -30.07
CA ALA A 450 -0.42 -9.08 -28.81
C ALA A 450 0.02 -7.61 -28.71
N GLU A 451 0.61 -7.04 -29.77
CA GLU A 451 1.05 -5.64 -29.79
C GLU A 451 -0.11 -4.67 -29.57
N ARG A 452 -1.26 -4.90 -30.21
CA ARG A 452 -2.45 -4.08 -30.03
C ARG A 452 -2.96 -4.14 -28.59
N ALA A 453 -2.95 -5.33 -28.01
CA ALA A 453 -3.39 -5.54 -26.64
C ALA A 453 -2.45 -4.89 -25.62
N PHE A 454 -1.13 -5.09 -25.74
CA PHE A 454 -0.14 -4.44 -24.90
C PHE A 454 -0.14 -2.92 -25.06
N SER A 455 -0.26 -2.40 -26.28
CA SER A 455 -0.35 -0.95 -26.51
C SER A 455 -1.58 -0.34 -25.83
N LYS A 456 -2.74 -1.04 -25.95
CA LYS A 456 -3.95 -0.63 -25.25
C LYS A 456 -3.73 -0.66 -23.75
N LEU A 457 -3.18 -1.75 -23.20
CA LEU A 457 -2.87 -1.93 -21.78
C LEU A 457 -1.93 -0.85 -21.24
N VAL A 458 -0.83 -0.54 -21.93
CA VAL A 458 0.13 0.51 -21.53
C VAL A 458 -0.54 1.89 -21.50
N GLY A 459 -1.26 2.26 -22.56
CA GLY A 459 -1.93 3.56 -22.63
C GLY A 459 -3.03 3.70 -21.57
N MET A 460 -3.71 2.58 -21.32
CA MET A 460 -4.59 2.38 -20.19
C MET A 460 -3.78 2.66 -18.90
N GLN A 461 -2.69 1.94 -18.58
CA GLN A 461 -1.99 2.01 -17.28
C GLN A 461 -1.42 3.41 -17.01
N GLU A 462 -0.92 4.08 -18.05
CA GLU A 462 -0.46 5.48 -17.98
C GLU A 462 -1.51 6.46 -17.45
N GLU A 463 -2.76 6.28 -17.86
CA GLU A 463 -3.84 7.19 -17.47
C GLU A 463 -4.10 7.13 -15.95
N PHE A 464 -3.91 5.95 -15.34
CA PHE A 464 -4.23 5.70 -13.92
C PHE A 464 -3.01 5.85 -13.01
N LEU A 465 -1.88 5.27 -13.42
CA LEU A 465 -0.66 5.21 -12.61
C LEU A 465 0.29 6.38 -12.90
N GLY A 466 0.15 7.02 -14.07
CA GLY A 466 1.12 7.99 -14.57
C GLY A 466 2.20 7.32 -15.41
N LYS A 467 2.96 8.16 -16.13
CA LYS A 467 3.90 7.67 -17.16
C LYS A 467 5.15 7.00 -16.62
N ASN A 468 5.50 7.32 -15.37
CA ASN A 468 6.72 6.89 -14.70
C ASN A 468 6.47 5.76 -13.68
N ALA A 469 5.25 5.18 -13.64
CA ALA A 469 4.96 4.10 -12.72
C ALA A 469 5.70 2.82 -13.11
N VAL A 470 6.34 2.19 -12.12
CA VAL A 470 7.15 0.98 -12.32
C VAL A 470 6.31 -0.19 -12.82
N ASP A 471 5.03 -0.24 -12.46
CA ASP A 471 4.06 -1.28 -12.87
C ASP A 471 3.75 -1.29 -14.38
N LEU A 472 4.22 -0.30 -15.13
CA LEU A 472 4.16 -0.33 -16.59
C LEU A 472 5.23 -1.25 -17.20
N ALA A 473 6.25 -1.65 -16.43
CA ALA A 473 7.41 -2.39 -16.93
C ALA A 473 7.01 -3.68 -17.65
N GLU A 474 6.22 -4.55 -17.02
CA GLU A 474 5.81 -5.84 -17.61
C GLU A 474 5.08 -5.66 -18.96
N SER A 475 4.15 -4.72 -19.03
CA SER A 475 3.39 -4.43 -20.24
C SER A 475 4.25 -3.79 -21.34
N LEU A 476 5.21 -2.94 -20.97
CA LEU A 476 6.18 -2.35 -21.88
C LEU A 476 7.18 -3.39 -22.41
N ILE A 477 7.61 -4.35 -21.58
CA ILE A 477 8.45 -5.48 -22.01
C ILE A 477 7.70 -6.32 -23.04
N GLY A 478 6.44 -6.67 -22.74
CA GLY A 478 5.56 -7.38 -23.68
C GLY A 478 5.39 -6.63 -25.00
N LEU A 479 5.15 -5.32 -24.95
CA LEU A 479 5.05 -4.46 -26.13
C LEU A 479 6.36 -4.45 -26.93
N ARG A 480 7.50 -4.26 -26.26
CA ARG A 480 8.83 -4.27 -26.89
C ARG A 480 9.10 -5.60 -27.59
N LEU A 481 8.82 -6.73 -26.93
CA LEU A 481 8.95 -8.06 -27.53
C LEU A 481 8.12 -8.19 -28.81
N CYS A 482 6.87 -7.73 -28.80
CA CYS A 482 6.03 -7.77 -29.99
C CYS A 482 6.63 -6.93 -31.12
N LEU A 483 7.04 -5.68 -30.84
CA LEU A 483 7.64 -4.79 -31.84
C LEU A 483 8.93 -5.37 -32.43
N HIS A 484 9.74 -6.01 -31.60
CA HIS A 484 10.95 -6.72 -32.03
C HIS A 484 10.62 -7.84 -33.02
N LYS A 485 9.66 -8.71 -32.68
CA LYS A 485 9.24 -9.84 -33.53
C LYS A 485 8.58 -9.36 -34.83
N LEU A 486 7.88 -8.23 -34.78
CA LEU A 486 7.29 -7.55 -35.95
C LEU A 486 8.31 -6.74 -36.78
N LYS A 487 9.57 -6.65 -36.35
CA LYS A 487 10.65 -5.87 -36.99
C LYS A 487 10.35 -4.36 -37.09
N ARG A 488 9.59 -3.83 -36.13
CA ARG A 488 9.24 -2.40 -35.99
C ARG A 488 10.27 -1.69 -35.10
N HIS A 489 11.53 -1.68 -35.53
CA HIS A 489 12.68 -1.27 -34.70
C HIS A 489 12.64 0.18 -34.22
N ASP A 490 12.08 1.11 -35.00
CA ASP A 490 11.98 2.52 -34.59
C ASP A 490 11.04 2.68 -33.39
N GLU A 491 9.94 1.93 -33.35
CA GLU A 491 8.97 1.95 -32.25
C GLU A 491 9.47 1.14 -31.05
N GLU A 492 10.11 -0.01 -31.30
CA GLU A 492 10.79 -0.82 -30.27
C GLU A 492 11.79 0.03 -29.48
N LYS A 493 12.58 0.86 -30.19
CA LYS A 493 13.57 1.74 -29.56
C LYS A 493 12.93 2.76 -28.62
N VAL A 494 11.79 3.35 -28.99
CA VAL A 494 11.06 4.29 -28.13
C VAL A 494 10.58 3.59 -26.85
N VAL A 495 10.03 2.37 -26.98
CA VAL A 495 9.58 1.58 -25.81
C VAL A 495 10.77 1.17 -24.94
N HIS A 496 11.91 0.82 -25.54
CA HIS A 496 13.12 0.46 -24.81
C HIS A 496 13.72 1.65 -24.04
N GLU A 497 13.80 2.83 -24.66
CA GLU A 497 14.23 4.06 -23.97
C GLU A 497 13.36 4.34 -22.74
N ARG A 498 12.06 4.11 -22.87
CA ARG A 498 11.12 4.27 -21.76
C ARG A 498 11.31 3.23 -20.64
N LEU A 499 11.60 1.98 -20.98
CA LEU A 499 11.94 0.96 -19.98
C LEU A 499 13.19 1.35 -19.18
N LEU A 500 14.20 1.92 -19.85
CA LEU A 500 15.40 2.44 -19.19
C LEU A 500 15.14 3.67 -18.30
N GLU A 501 14.09 4.45 -18.59
CA GLU A 501 13.65 5.54 -17.72
C GLU A 501 13.00 5.01 -16.43
N LEU A 502 12.32 3.86 -16.48
CA LEU A 502 11.69 3.21 -15.32
C LEU A 502 12.71 2.40 -14.50
N ASP A 503 13.54 1.61 -15.18
CA ASP A 503 14.63 0.84 -14.60
C ASP A 503 15.92 1.05 -15.41
N PRO A 504 16.85 1.89 -14.91
CA PRO A 504 18.14 2.12 -15.56
C PRO A 504 19.01 0.86 -15.71
N ASN A 505 18.71 -0.21 -14.97
CA ASN A 505 19.41 -1.49 -15.07
C ASN A 505 18.69 -2.51 -15.95
N PHE A 506 17.60 -2.13 -16.60
CA PHE A 506 16.81 -3.02 -17.46
C PHE A 506 17.70 -3.69 -18.53
N ASP A 507 17.82 -5.02 -18.46
CA ASP A 507 18.53 -5.82 -19.46
C ASP A 507 17.53 -6.44 -20.45
N ALA A 508 17.63 -5.95 -21.67
CA ALA A 508 16.77 -6.31 -22.78
C ALA A 508 16.84 -7.78 -23.17
N ASP A 509 17.97 -8.46 -22.93
CA ASP A 509 18.20 -9.85 -23.35
C ASP A 509 17.65 -10.86 -22.31
N ASP A 510 17.74 -10.54 -21.01
CA ASP A 510 17.23 -11.38 -19.92
C ASP A 510 15.68 -11.33 -19.83
N GLU A 511 15.09 -10.15 -20.03
CA GLU A 511 13.64 -9.89 -19.83
C GLU A 511 12.76 -10.39 -20.99
N THR A 512 13.34 -10.68 -22.16
CA THR A 512 12.58 -11.27 -23.28
C THR A 512 12.20 -12.74 -23.06
N GLU A 513 12.94 -13.47 -22.22
CA GLU A 513 12.60 -14.85 -21.84
C GLU A 513 11.49 -14.86 -20.77
N PHE A 514 11.49 -13.84 -19.89
CA PHE A 514 10.55 -13.68 -18.78
C PHE A 514 9.06 -13.68 -19.18
N VAL A 515 8.67 -12.94 -20.23
CA VAL A 515 7.26 -12.86 -20.66
C VAL A 515 6.70 -14.22 -21.09
N CYS A 516 7.52 -15.06 -21.71
CA CYS A 516 7.11 -16.39 -22.17
C CYS A 516 7.19 -17.44 -21.05
N ASP A 517 8.18 -17.31 -20.15
CA ASP A 517 8.41 -18.23 -19.04
C ASP A 517 7.44 -18.02 -17.87
N ALA A 518 6.92 -16.79 -17.70
CA ALA A 518 5.88 -16.48 -16.72
C ALA A 518 4.51 -17.09 -17.08
N ILE A 519 4.32 -17.58 -18.31
CA ILE A 519 3.05 -18.19 -18.74
C ILE A 519 2.96 -19.60 -18.16
N PRO A 520 1.89 -19.93 -17.39
CA PRO A 520 1.69 -21.27 -16.87
C PRO A 520 1.78 -22.32 -17.98
N VAL A 521 2.45 -23.46 -17.73
CA VAL A 521 2.59 -24.51 -18.75
C VAL A 521 1.21 -24.98 -19.20
N GLU A 522 1.02 -25.10 -20.52
CA GLU A 522 -0.26 -25.56 -21.08
C GLU A 522 -0.59 -26.96 -20.53
N SER A 523 -1.73 -27.05 -19.84
CA SER A 523 -2.21 -28.32 -19.31
C SER A 523 -2.64 -29.22 -20.48
N LYS A 524 -2.12 -30.45 -20.55
CA LYS A 524 -2.45 -31.42 -21.62
C LYS A 524 -3.78 -32.16 -21.42
#